data_AF-A0A077WVA3-F1
#
_entry.id   AF-A0A077WVA3-F1
#
_cell.length_a   1.000
_cell.length_b   1.000
_cell.length_c   1.000
_cell.angle_alpha   90.00
_cell.angle_beta   90.00
_cell.angle_gamma   90.00
#
_symmetry.space_group_name_H-M   'P 1'
#
loop_
_entity.id
_entity.type
_entity.pdbx_description
1 polymer ?
#
loop_
_entity_poly.entity_id
_entity_poly.type
_entity_poly.pdbx_seq_one_letter_code
_entity_poly.pdbx_strand_id
1 'polypeptide(L)'
;MSRSVPNDLCQQPTLIASTEKYKQLVHDTTTELVQPIQCILSAWDRRAMALSKCASFESALRDATVMQQLSPTSALGYIREAMIYSEQGKQRHVIDICNHALDVVDTKDPSYGILLQVKIHAQQRDDKRIDFFSELPVEIVMTTLIPMFMNKDDRLDAINPCPYLYVSNLWRDRIIQSFHGLAFVTNEDTEHDPHPQVIKFAQHTRSLYVQLCT
;
A
#
# COMPACT_ATOMS: atom_id res chain seq x y z
N MET A 1 -26.37 12.33 -9.43
CA MET A 1 -26.44 10.90 -9.07
C MET A 1 -26.62 10.10 -10.36
N SER A 2 -25.52 9.78 -11.03
CA SER A 2 -25.54 8.90 -12.20
C SER A 2 -25.75 7.48 -11.71
N ARG A 3 -26.97 6.96 -11.83
CA ARG A 3 -27.21 5.52 -11.72
C ARG A 3 -26.33 4.87 -12.78
N SER A 4 -25.27 4.19 -12.35
CA SER A 4 -24.50 3.33 -13.24
C SER A 4 -25.46 2.21 -13.68
N VAL A 5 -25.87 2.27 -14.94
CA VAL A 5 -26.76 1.29 -15.62
C VAL A 5 -26.48 -0.18 -15.25
N PRO A 6 -25.23 -0.64 -15.00
CA PRO A 6 -24.97 -2.01 -14.59
C PRO A 6 -25.53 -2.41 -13.21
N ASN A 7 -25.62 -1.48 -12.25
CA ASN A 7 -25.98 -1.84 -10.88
C ASN A 7 -27.48 -2.14 -10.71
N ASP A 8 -28.33 -1.40 -11.42
CA ASP A 8 -29.79 -1.61 -11.43
C ASP A 8 -30.16 -2.95 -12.11
N LEU A 9 -29.31 -3.46 -13.02
CA LEU A 9 -29.52 -4.75 -13.70
C LEU A 9 -29.25 -5.95 -12.79
N CYS A 10 -28.42 -5.78 -11.76
CA CYS A 10 -28.01 -6.84 -10.84
C CYS A 10 -28.99 -7.06 -9.68
N GLN A 11 -30.04 -6.23 -9.54
CA GLN A 11 -31.01 -6.32 -8.46
C GLN A 11 -32.42 -6.64 -8.97
N GLN A 12 -33.17 -7.41 -8.18
CA GLN A 12 -34.59 -7.68 -8.45
C GLN A 12 -35.39 -6.37 -8.35
N PRO A 13 -36.14 -5.98 -9.39
CA PRO A 13 -36.90 -4.74 -9.38
C PRO A 13 -38.07 -4.82 -8.40
N THR A 14 -38.36 -3.71 -7.73
CA THR A 14 -39.55 -3.60 -6.87
C THR A 14 -40.81 -3.51 -7.73
N LEU A 15 -41.75 -4.44 -7.58
CA LEU A 15 -42.99 -4.49 -8.34
C LEU A 15 -44.11 -3.72 -7.62
N ILE A 16 -44.69 -2.72 -8.29
CA ILE A 16 -45.72 -1.83 -7.72
C ILE A 16 -47.11 -2.50 -7.73
N ALA A 17 -47.40 -3.30 -8.76
CA ALA A 17 -48.58 -4.15 -8.84
C ALA A 17 -48.31 -5.30 -9.83
N SER A 18 -48.49 -6.56 -9.41
CA SER A 18 -48.27 -7.72 -10.27
C SER A 18 -49.06 -8.94 -9.81
N THR A 19 -49.54 -9.73 -10.78
CA THR A 19 -50.07 -11.08 -10.52
C THR A 19 -48.91 -12.06 -10.32
N GLU A 20 -49.18 -13.20 -9.70
CA GLU A 20 -48.15 -14.22 -9.41
C GLU A 20 -47.36 -14.64 -10.67
N LYS A 21 -48.07 -14.79 -11.81
CA LYS A 21 -47.46 -15.09 -13.10
C LYS A 21 -46.42 -14.05 -13.53
N TYR A 22 -46.71 -12.76 -13.36
CA TYR A 22 -45.79 -11.69 -13.74
C TYR A 22 -44.66 -11.52 -12.74
N LYS A 23 -44.88 -11.81 -11.45
CA LYS A 23 -43.79 -11.87 -10.46
C LYS A 23 -42.76 -12.93 -10.84
N GLN A 24 -43.22 -14.14 -11.17
CA GLN A 24 -42.36 -15.23 -11.60
C GLN A 24 -41.62 -14.89 -12.90
N LEU A 25 -42.31 -14.34 -13.90
CA LEU A 25 -41.68 -13.93 -15.16
C LEU A 25 -40.57 -12.89 -14.95
N VAL A 26 -40.80 -11.88 -14.10
CA VAL A 26 -39.79 -10.86 -13.76
C VAL A 26 -38.61 -11.50 -13.03
N HIS A 27 -38.88 -12.40 -12.09
CA HIS A 27 -37.82 -13.10 -11.37
C HIS A 27 -36.93 -13.92 -12.32
N ASP A 28 -37.53 -14.72 -13.21
CA ASP A 28 -36.83 -15.61 -14.12
C ASP A 28 -36.03 -14.82 -15.16
N THR A 29 -36.63 -13.79 -15.77
CA THR A 29 -35.92 -12.92 -16.73
C THR A 29 -34.81 -12.10 -16.08
N THR A 30 -34.97 -11.64 -14.83
CA THR A 30 -33.88 -10.99 -14.09
C THR A 30 -32.74 -11.98 -13.83
N THR A 31 -33.06 -13.23 -13.50
CA THR A 31 -32.04 -14.27 -13.32
C THR A 31 -31.28 -14.53 -14.62
N GLU A 32 -31.98 -14.62 -15.76
CA GLU A 32 -31.37 -14.78 -17.08
C GLU A 32 -30.44 -13.60 -17.45
N LEU A 33 -30.76 -12.37 -17.04
CA LEU A 33 -29.91 -11.19 -17.26
C LEU A 33 -28.67 -11.18 -16.37
N VAL A 34 -28.80 -11.60 -15.11
CA VAL A 34 -27.71 -11.54 -14.11
C VAL A 34 -26.67 -12.65 -14.32
N GLN A 35 -27.10 -13.85 -14.75
CA GLN A 35 -26.20 -15.01 -14.92
C GLN A 35 -24.99 -14.72 -15.83
N PRO A 36 -25.13 -14.15 -17.05
CA PRO A 36 -23.99 -13.79 -17.89
C PRO A 36 -23.04 -12.79 -17.23
N ILE A 37 -23.55 -11.81 -16.47
CA ILE A 37 -22.74 -10.81 -15.78
C ILE A 37 -21.86 -11.49 -14.72
N GLN A 38 -22.43 -12.41 -13.94
CA GLN A 38 -21.69 -13.20 -12.94
C GLN A 38 -20.60 -14.07 -13.59
N CYS A 39 -20.88 -14.68 -14.74
CA CYS A 39 -19.89 -15.43 -15.52
C CYS A 39 -18.75 -14.54 -16.00
N ILE A 40 -19.06 -13.35 -16.53
CA ILE A 40 -18.08 -12.36 -16.96
C ILE A 40 -17.21 -11.94 -15.78
N LEU A 41 -17.81 -11.51 -14.66
CA LEU A 41 -17.07 -11.11 -13.46
C LEU A 41 -16.15 -12.22 -12.96
N SER A 42 -16.61 -13.47 -12.94
CA SER A 42 -15.80 -14.62 -12.55
C SER A 42 -14.63 -14.88 -13.51
N ALA A 43 -14.79 -14.61 -14.81
CA ALA A 43 -13.72 -14.75 -15.80
C ALA A 43 -12.67 -13.64 -15.63
N TRP A 44 -13.10 -12.38 -15.43
CA TRP A 44 -12.21 -11.26 -15.13
C TRP A 44 -11.46 -11.49 -13.82
N ASP A 45 -12.12 -11.99 -12.77
CA ASP A 45 -11.49 -12.28 -11.48
C ASP A 45 -10.34 -13.29 -11.62
N ARG A 46 -10.58 -14.40 -12.32
CA ARG A 46 -9.55 -15.42 -12.59
C ARG A 46 -8.40 -14.87 -13.43
N ARG A 47 -8.70 -14.04 -14.44
CA ARG A 47 -7.67 -13.45 -15.30
C ARG A 47 -6.82 -12.44 -14.54
N ALA A 48 -7.44 -11.55 -13.76
CA ALA A 48 -6.75 -10.60 -12.90
C ALA A 48 -5.82 -11.32 -11.91
N MET A 49 -6.32 -12.40 -11.28
CA MET A 49 -5.51 -13.25 -10.40
C MET A 49 -4.32 -13.87 -11.15
N ALA A 50 -4.52 -14.44 -12.33
CA ALA A 50 -3.44 -15.04 -13.11
C ALA A 50 -2.39 -13.99 -13.52
N LEU A 51 -2.84 -12.82 -13.97
CA LEU A 51 -1.97 -11.69 -14.32
C LEU A 51 -1.16 -11.21 -13.11
N SER A 52 -1.76 -11.14 -11.92
CA SER A 52 -1.06 -10.74 -10.70
C SER A 52 0.00 -11.75 -10.29
N LYS A 53 -0.29 -13.07 -10.40
CA LYS A 53 0.71 -14.13 -10.20
C LYS A 53 1.85 -14.09 -11.20
N CYS A 54 1.63 -13.55 -12.40
CA CYS A 54 2.66 -13.28 -13.39
C CYS A 54 3.32 -11.89 -13.25
N ALA A 55 3.15 -11.21 -12.12
CA ALA A 55 3.63 -9.85 -11.84
C ALA A 55 3.18 -8.79 -12.88
N SER A 56 2.15 -9.09 -13.68
CA SER A 56 1.55 -8.17 -14.66
C SER A 56 0.50 -7.28 -14.00
N PHE A 57 0.94 -6.53 -12.98
CA PHE A 57 0.05 -5.83 -12.05
C PHE A 57 -0.85 -4.79 -12.72
N GLU A 58 -0.31 -3.99 -13.65
CA GLU A 58 -1.11 -2.98 -14.37
C GLU A 58 -2.28 -3.60 -15.15
N SER A 59 -2.03 -4.73 -15.81
CA SER A 59 -3.09 -5.46 -16.52
C SER A 59 -4.12 -6.04 -15.55
N ALA A 60 -3.67 -6.59 -14.42
CA ALA A 60 -4.56 -7.10 -13.38
C ALA A 60 -5.43 -5.99 -12.75
N LEU A 61 -4.87 -4.79 -12.55
CA LEU A 61 -5.60 -3.64 -12.01
C LEU A 61 -6.64 -3.11 -12.99
N ARG A 62 -6.33 -3.09 -14.30
CA ARG A 62 -7.35 -2.78 -15.33
C ARG A 62 -8.52 -3.76 -15.28
N ASP A 63 -8.23 -5.05 -15.11
CA ASP A 63 -9.27 -6.07 -14.98
C ASP A 63 -10.14 -5.85 -13.74
N ALA A 64 -9.53 -5.57 -12.58
CA ALA A 64 -10.25 -5.26 -11.34
C ALA A 64 -11.11 -3.99 -11.48
N THR A 65 -10.60 -2.97 -12.18
CA THR A 65 -11.34 -1.72 -12.47
C THR A 65 -12.59 -2.00 -13.29
N VAL A 66 -12.49 -2.84 -14.33
CA VAL A 66 -13.65 -3.24 -15.14
C VAL A 66 -14.68 -3.98 -14.27
N MET A 67 -14.24 -4.85 -13.35
CA MET A 67 -15.15 -5.53 -12.43
C MET A 67 -15.92 -4.56 -11.54
N GLN A 68 -15.25 -3.52 -11.01
CA GLN A 68 -15.90 -2.47 -10.21
C GLN A 68 -16.90 -1.64 -11.05
N GLN A 69 -16.59 -1.35 -12.31
CA GLN A 69 -17.51 -0.66 -13.21
C GLN A 69 -18.76 -1.49 -13.53
N LEU A 70 -18.60 -2.80 -13.67
CA LEU A 70 -19.70 -3.72 -13.94
C LEU A 70 -20.58 -4.00 -12.71
N SER A 71 -20.01 -3.98 -11.51
CA SER A 71 -20.74 -4.24 -10.26
C SER A 71 -20.19 -3.37 -9.12
N PRO A 72 -20.53 -2.07 -9.10
CA PRO A 72 -19.92 -1.10 -8.19
C PRO A 72 -20.32 -1.29 -6.72
N THR A 73 -21.45 -1.95 -6.43
CA THR A 73 -21.83 -2.27 -5.05
C THR A 73 -21.44 -3.69 -4.63
N SER A 74 -20.70 -4.42 -5.47
CA SER A 74 -20.18 -5.74 -5.11
C SER A 74 -18.74 -5.66 -4.61
N ALA A 75 -18.43 -6.45 -3.59
CA ALA A 75 -17.10 -6.48 -3.00
C ALA A 75 -16.03 -7.07 -3.94
N LEU A 76 -16.42 -7.89 -4.93
CA LEU A 76 -15.50 -8.74 -5.68
C LEU A 76 -14.39 -7.96 -6.41
N GLY A 77 -14.74 -6.88 -7.13
CA GLY A 77 -13.77 -6.07 -7.86
C GLY A 77 -12.78 -5.34 -6.94
N TYR A 78 -13.27 -4.83 -5.80
CA TYR A 78 -12.45 -4.18 -4.78
C TYR A 78 -11.52 -5.15 -4.06
N ILE A 79 -12.03 -6.34 -3.70
CA ILE A 79 -11.22 -7.41 -3.11
C ILE A 79 -10.09 -7.80 -4.07
N ARG A 80 -10.38 -7.95 -5.37
CA ARG A 80 -9.36 -8.30 -6.36
C ARG A 80 -8.28 -7.23 -6.45
N GLU A 81 -8.66 -5.95 -6.53
CA GLU A 81 -7.72 -4.83 -6.53
C GLU A 81 -6.85 -4.81 -5.27
N ALA A 82 -7.49 -4.93 -4.10
CA ALA A 82 -6.83 -4.98 -2.80
C ALA A 82 -5.83 -6.15 -2.71
N MET A 83 -6.19 -7.33 -3.22
CA MET A 83 -5.27 -8.47 -3.29
C MET A 83 -4.07 -8.20 -4.21
N ILE A 84 -4.27 -7.56 -5.36
CA ILE A 84 -3.18 -7.20 -6.29
C ILE A 84 -2.18 -6.24 -5.63
N TYR A 85 -2.65 -5.25 -4.86
CA TYR A 85 -1.76 -4.37 -4.10
C TYR A 85 -1.10 -5.09 -2.92
N SER A 86 -1.81 -6.00 -2.26
CA SER A 86 -1.23 -6.82 -1.19
C SER A 86 -0.07 -7.67 -1.69
N GLU A 87 -0.15 -8.21 -2.91
CA GLU A 87 0.92 -9.01 -3.54
C GLU A 87 2.17 -8.17 -3.86
N GLN A 88 2.00 -6.86 -4.07
CA GLN A 88 3.09 -5.90 -4.22
C GLN A 88 3.66 -5.42 -2.88
N GLY A 89 3.13 -5.88 -1.74
CA GLY A 89 3.52 -5.40 -0.41
C GLY A 89 2.99 -4.00 -0.06
N LYS A 90 2.12 -3.41 -0.88
CA LYS A 90 1.61 -2.04 -0.71
C LYS A 90 0.44 -1.98 0.27
N GLN A 91 0.65 -2.35 1.53
CA GLN A 91 -0.43 -2.53 2.52
C GLN A 91 -1.30 -1.29 2.72
N ARG A 92 -0.72 -0.07 2.68
CA ARG A 92 -1.51 1.17 2.77
C ARG A 92 -2.53 1.33 1.64
N HIS A 93 -2.15 1.00 0.41
CA HIS A 93 -3.10 1.05 -0.71
C HIS A 93 -4.24 0.05 -0.51
N VAL A 94 -3.94 -1.14 0.03
CA VAL A 94 -4.96 -2.15 0.38
C VAL A 94 -5.96 -1.57 1.39
N ILE A 95 -5.47 -0.88 2.43
CA ILE A 95 -6.32 -0.25 3.45
C ILE A 95 -7.20 0.84 2.82
N ASP A 96 -6.64 1.69 1.98
CA ASP A 96 -7.37 2.78 1.32
C ASP A 96 -8.49 2.26 0.41
N ILE A 97 -8.20 1.24 -0.40
CA ILE A 97 -9.18 0.58 -1.26
C ILE A 97 -10.26 -0.08 -0.42
N CYS A 98 -9.89 -0.79 0.65
CA CYS A 98 -10.88 -1.42 1.52
C CYS A 98 -11.76 -0.39 2.23
N ASN A 99 -11.22 0.74 2.66
CA ASN A 99 -12.02 1.83 3.24
C ASN A 99 -13.03 2.36 2.22
N HIS A 100 -12.56 2.68 1.02
CA HIS A 100 -13.44 3.14 -0.05
C HIS A 100 -14.54 2.11 -0.39
N ALA A 101 -14.17 0.83 -0.49
CA ALA A 101 -15.10 -0.24 -0.78
C ALA A 101 -16.15 -0.41 0.32
N LEU A 102 -15.77 -0.28 1.59
CA LEU A 102 -16.72 -0.37 2.71
C LEU A 102 -17.76 0.76 2.72
N ASP A 103 -17.49 1.88 2.04
CA ASP A 103 -18.45 2.98 1.89
C ASP A 103 -19.49 2.74 0.78
N VAL A 104 -19.19 1.86 -0.20
CA VAL A 104 -20.02 1.69 -1.42
C VAL A 104 -20.60 0.30 -1.60
N VAL A 105 -20.01 -0.74 -1.00
CA VAL A 105 -20.44 -2.13 -1.15
C VAL A 105 -21.68 -2.40 -0.29
N ASP A 106 -22.63 -3.18 -0.82
CA ASP A 106 -23.79 -3.65 -0.06
C ASP A 106 -23.33 -4.57 1.09
N THR A 107 -23.72 -4.25 2.32
CA THR A 107 -23.46 -5.09 3.50
C THR A 107 -24.00 -6.52 3.40
N LYS A 108 -24.95 -6.77 2.49
CA LYS A 108 -25.49 -8.11 2.19
C LYS A 108 -24.69 -8.87 1.13
N ASP A 109 -23.69 -8.24 0.49
CA ASP A 109 -22.82 -8.91 -0.47
C ASP A 109 -22.13 -10.10 0.22
N PRO A 110 -22.14 -11.31 -0.39
CA PRO A 110 -21.59 -12.51 0.22
C PRO A 110 -20.10 -12.40 0.54
N SER A 111 -19.38 -11.50 -0.11
CA SER A 111 -17.95 -11.24 0.07
C SER A 111 -17.66 -10.02 0.97
N TYR A 112 -18.67 -9.37 1.55
CA TYR A 112 -18.47 -8.24 2.47
C TYR A 112 -17.57 -8.61 3.67
N GLY A 113 -17.77 -9.81 4.23
CA GLY A 113 -16.91 -10.33 5.30
C GLY A 113 -15.46 -10.53 4.87
N ILE A 114 -15.23 -10.94 3.62
CA ILE A 114 -13.87 -11.09 3.06
C ILE A 114 -13.21 -9.71 2.93
N LEU A 115 -13.95 -8.70 2.47
CA LEU A 115 -13.45 -7.33 2.37
C LEU A 115 -12.97 -6.78 3.73
N LEU A 116 -13.75 -6.99 4.79
CA LEU A 116 -13.34 -6.64 6.16
C LEU A 116 -12.06 -7.39 6.58
N GLN A 117 -11.99 -8.68 6.27
CA GLN A 117 -10.84 -9.51 6.61
C GLN A 117 -9.57 -9.05 5.88
N VAL A 118 -9.68 -8.70 4.59
CA VAL A 118 -8.56 -8.16 3.79
C VAL A 118 -8.02 -6.87 4.43
N LYS A 119 -8.91 -5.96 4.85
CA LYS A 119 -8.52 -4.74 5.57
C LYS A 119 -7.77 -5.04 6.87
N ILE A 120 -8.31 -5.93 7.70
CA ILE A 120 -7.69 -6.30 8.98
C ILE A 120 -6.29 -6.89 8.76
N HIS A 121 -6.15 -7.81 7.80
CA HIS A 121 -4.85 -8.39 7.45
C HIS A 121 -3.86 -7.34 6.94
N ALA A 122 -4.33 -6.38 6.14
CA ALA A 122 -3.48 -5.29 5.66
C ALA A 122 -3.01 -4.38 6.79
N GLN A 123 -3.89 -4.03 7.74
CA GLN A 123 -3.54 -3.25 8.93
C GLN A 123 -2.49 -3.97 9.77
N GLN A 124 -2.69 -5.26 10.05
CA GLN A 124 -1.71 -6.07 10.79
C GLN A 124 -0.35 -6.12 10.10
N ARG A 125 -0.32 -6.19 8.76
CA ARG A 125 0.92 -6.18 7.98
C ARG A 125 1.57 -4.80 7.92
N ASP A 126 0.79 -3.72 7.84
CA ASP A 126 1.30 -2.34 7.87
C ASP A 126 1.86 -1.99 9.25
N ASP A 127 1.27 -2.51 10.32
CA ASP A 127 1.74 -2.34 11.70
C ASP A 127 2.99 -3.17 12.00
N LYS A 128 3.21 -4.27 11.26
CA LYS A 128 4.38 -5.12 11.44
C LYS A 128 5.65 -4.35 11.11
N ARG A 129 6.42 -4.01 12.15
CA ARG A 129 7.80 -3.54 12.01
C ARG A 129 8.71 -4.76 11.94
N ILE A 130 9.49 -4.88 10.87
CA ILE A 130 10.49 -5.94 10.71
C ILE A 130 11.86 -5.28 10.86
N ASP A 131 12.55 -5.58 11.96
CA ASP A 131 13.96 -5.21 12.13
C ASP A 131 14.85 -6.29 11.55
N PHE A 132 14.93 -6.37 10.21
CA PHE A 132 15.74 -7.41 9.58
C PHE A 132 17.25 -7.21 9.85
N PHE A 133 17.67 -6.02 10.30
CA PHE A 133 19.05 -5.75 10.63
C PHE A 133 19.51 -6.46 11.90
N SER A 134 18.60 -6.77 12.83
CA SER A 134 18.93 -7.60 14.01
C SER A 134 19.17 -9.05 13.65
N GLU A 135 18.52 -9.55 12.61
CA GLU A 135 18.58 -10.95 12.19
C GLU A 135 19.74 -11.26 11.25
N LEU A 136 20.35 -10.24 10.64
CA LEU A 136 21.48 -10.42 9.72
C LEU A 136 22.81 -10.46 10.48
N PRO A 137 23.78 -11.28 10.02
CA PRO A 137 25.15 -11.22 10.51
C PRO A 137 25.70 -9.80 10.43
N VAL A 138 26.27 -9.33 11.53
CA VAL A 138 26.81 -7.95 11.67
C VAL A 138 27.72 -7.60 10.50
N GLU A 139 28.59 -8.52 10.10
CA GLU A 139 29.52 -8.30 9.01
C GLU A 139 28.80 -7.97 7.69
N ILE A 140 27.77 -8.73 7.31
CA ILE A 140 27.00 -8.50 6.08
C ILE A 140 26.33 -7.12 6.09
N VAL A 141 25.77 -6.72 7.23
CA VAL A 141 25.13 -5.41 7.39
C VAL A 141 26.15 -4.29 7.17
N MET A 142 27.34 -4.45 7.75
CA MET A 142 28.37 -3.42 7.83
C MET A 142 29.18 -3.27 6.54
N THR A 143 29.53 -4.39 5.90
CA THR A 143 30.43 -4.43 4.74
C THR A 143 29.69 -4.43 3.41
N THR A 144 28.42 -4.85 3.40
CA THR A 144 27.64 -4.94 2.16
C THR A 144 26.46 -3.97 2.15
N LEU A 145 25.58 -4.01 3.16
CA LEU A 145 24.33 -3.25 3.10
C LEU A 145 24.53 -1.75 3.34
N ILE A 146 25.23 -1.35 4.40
CA ILE A 146 25.47 0.07 4.71
C ILE A 146 26.14 0.80 3.53
N PRO A 147 27.20 0.24 2.90
CA PRO A 147 27.83 0.84 1.72
C PRO A 147 26.91 1.02 0.49
N MET A 148 25.79 0.30 0.39
CA MET A 148 24.82 0.51 -0.71
C MET A 148 24.02 1.82 -0.55
N PHE A 149 23.92 2.36 0.66
CA PHE A 149 23.13 3.55 0.96
C PHE A 149 23.97 4.78 1.31
N MET A 150 25.14 4.56 1.92
CA MET A 150 26.04 5.61 2.38
C MET A 150 27.49 5.20 2.18
N ASN A 151 28.32 6.15 1.75
CA ASN A 151 29.77 5.96 1.70
C ASN A 151 30.43 6.49 2.97
N LYS A 152 31.60 5.94 3.29
CA LYS A 152 32.39 6.38 4.44
C LYS A 152 32.81 7.85 4.38
N ASP A 153 32.97 8.38 3.17
CA ASP A 153 33.39 9.76 2.94
C ASP A 153 32.21 10.73 2.82
N ASP A 154 30.97 10.23 2.93
CA ASP A 154 29.78 11.08 2.89
C ASP A 154 29.76 12.03 4.10
N ARG A 155 29.54 13.31 3.81
CA ARG A 155 29.40 14.36 4.82
C ARG A 155 27.92 14.64 5.03
N LEU A 156 27.48 14.53 6.27
CA LEU A 156 26.10 14.77 6.66
C LEU A 156 25.84 16.26 6.81
N ASP A 157 24.66 16.70 6.38
CA ASP A 157 24.20 18.05 6.61
C ASP A 157 23.94 18.28 8.12
N ALA A 158 24.47 19.37 8.66
CA ALA A 158 24.33 19.72 10.07
C ALA A 158 22.89 20.12 10.47
N ILE A 159 22.08 20.54 9.49
CA ILE A 159 20.71 21.02 9.63
C ILE A 159 19.73 19.93 9.16
N ASN A 160 19.90 19.45 7.94
CA ASN A 160 18.98 18.52 7.30
C ASN A 160 19.21 17.07 7.77
N PRO A 161 18.18 16.37 8.28
CA PRO A 161 18.34 15.01 8.77
C PRO A 161 18.64 14.03 7.63
N CYS A 162 19.69 13.22 7.78
CA CYS A 162 19.92 12.06 6.94
C CYS A 162 18.87 10.98 7.25
N PRO A 163 17.98 10.61 6.31
CA PRO A 163 16.88 9.66 6.58
C PRO A 163 17.37 8.31 7.11
N TYR A 164 18.54 7.86 6.67
CA TYR A 164 19.12 6.58 7.06
C TYR A 164 19.44 6.49 8.56
N LEU A 165 19.75 7.60 9.23
CA LEU A 165 20.01 7.61 10.68
C LEU A 165 18.73 7.50 11.53
N TYR A 166 17.55 7.55 10.91
CA TYR A 166 16.26 7.57 11.60
C TYR A 166 15.45 6.28 11.39
N VAL A 167 16.02 5.26 10.74
CA VAL A 167 15.36 3.96 10.48
C VAL A 167 15.14 3.19 11.78
N SER A 168 16.20 2.91 12.54
CA SER A 168 16.15 2.29 13.87
C SER A 168 17.41 2.64 14.65
N ASN A 169 17.40 2.46 15.98
CA ASN A 169 18.60 2.68 16.80
C ASN A 169 19.70 1.67 16.44
N LEU A 170 19.36 0.39 16.25
CA LEU A 170 20.33 -0.64 15.87
C LEU A 170 20.98 -0.34 14.52
N TRP A 171 20.20 0.05 13.51
CA TRP A 171 20.73 0.42 12.20
C TRP A 171 21.66 1.63 12.27
N ARG A 172 21.28 2.64 13.07
CA ARG A 172 22.14 3.81 13.32
C ARG A 172 23.46 3.41 13.97
N ASP A 173 23.42 2.56 14.99
CA ASP A 173 24.61 2.10 15.71
C ASP A 173 25.56 1.34 14.77
N ARG A 174 25.00 0.54 13.85
CA ARG A 174 25.75 -0.14 12.78
C ARG A 174 26.40 0.87 11.83
N ILE A 175 25.67 1.87 11.34
CA ILE A 175 26.24 2.94 10.50
C ILE A 175 27.43 3.61 11.20
N ILE A 176 27.24 4.02 12.45
CA ILE A 176 28.27 4.70 13.25
C ILE A 176 29.49 3.78 13.43
N GLN A 177 29.27 2.50 13.71
CA GLN A 177 30.34 1.53 13.86
C GLN A 177 31.10 1.30 12.53
N SER A 178 30.41 1.35 11.38
CA SER A 178 31.01 1.05 10.07
C SER A 178 31.93 2.17 9.62
N PHE A 179 31.53 3.41 9.88
CA PHE A 179 32.30 4.60 9.51
C PHE A 179 33.24 5.08 10.63
N HIS A 180 33.17 4.46 11.81
CA HIS A 180 33.88 4.88 13.01
C HIS A 180 33.57 6.32 13.40
N GLY A 181 32.28 6.65 13.45
CA GLY A 181 31.76 8.00 13.72
C GLY A 181 31.19 8.68 12.48
N LEU A 182 30.56 9.83 12.71
CA LEU A 182 29.88 10.63 11.69
C LEU A 182 30.69 11.88 11.35
N ALA A 183 30.66 12.28 10.09
CA ALA A 183 31.22 13.53 9.60
C ALA A 183 30.08 14.47 9.23
N PHE A 184 30.08 15.69 9.77
CA PHE A 184 29.09 16.71 9.44
C PHE A 184 29.72 17.87 8.67
N VAL A 185 28.95 18.52 7.80
CA VAL A 185 29.29 19.77 7.15
C VAL A 185 28.30 20.87 7.58
N THR A 186 28.84 22.06 7.84
CA THR A 186 28.10 23.26 8.20
C THR A 186 28.65 24.47 7.45
N ASN A 187 27.84 25.52 7.29
CA ASN A 187 28.26 26.80 6.71
C ASN A 187 28.65 27.79 7.81
N GLU A 188 29.50 28.77 7.50
CA GLU A 188 29.93 29.79 8.48
C GLU A 188 28.82 30.78 8.87
N ASP A 189 27.88 31.06 7.96
CA ASP A 189 26.85 32.08 8.14
C ASP A 189 25.70 31.68 9.11
N THR A 190 25.77 30.49 9.72
CA THR A 190 24.72 29.96 10.61
C THR A 190 24.92 30.31 12.08
N GLU A 191 25.51 31.47 12.40
CA GLU A 191 25.65 31.96 13.79
C GLU A 191 24.31 31.99 14.57
N HIS A 192 23.17 31.99 13.87
CA HIS A 192 21.83 31.99 14.47
C HIS A 192 21.04 30.69 14.32
N ASP A 193 21.53 29.70 13.55
CA ASP A 193 20.81 28.44 13.38
C ASP A 193 21.44 27.35 14.25
N PRO A 194 20.68 26.72 15.18
CA PRO A 194 21.17 25.55 15.85
C PRO A 194 21.48 24.47 14.80
N HIS A 195 22.54 23.69 15.02
CA HIS A 195 22.92 22.56 14.17
C HIS A 195 22.29 21.28 14.75
N PRO A 196 20.97 21.03 14.57
CA PRO A 196 20.24 20.00 15.31
C PRO A 196 20.81 18.60 15.11
N GLN A 197 21.33 18.29 13.92
CA GLN A 197 21.89 16.96 13.66
C GLN A 197 23.22 16.78 14.39
N VAL A 198 24.09 17.78 14.37
CA VAL A 198 25.38 17.75 15.08
C VAL A 198 25.15 17.62 16.58
N ILE A 199 24.24 18.43 17.15
CA ILE A 199 23.92 18.38 18.58
C ILE A 199 23.37 17.00 18.96
N LYS A 200 22.42 16.49 18.17
CA LYS A 200 21.79 15.19 18.43
C LYS A 200 22.76 14.03 18.39
N PHE A 201 23.76 14.08 17.51
CA PHE A 201 24.75 13.02 17.32
C PHE A 201 26.14 13.41 17.83
N ALA A 202 26.23 14.37 18.76
CA ALA A 202 27.51 14.94 19.21
C ALA A 202 28.49 13.88 19.70
N GLN A 203 28.02 12.90 20.49
CA GLN A 203 28.84 11.81 21.01
C GLN A 203 29.39 10.85 19.94
N HIS A 204 28.84 10.89 18.72
CA HIS A 204 29.24 10.06 17.59
C HIS A 204 29.88 10.90 16.47
N THR A 205 29.95 12.21 16.62
CA THR A 205 30.54 13.11 15.62
C THR A 205 32.05 13.06 15.72
N ARG A 206 32.71 12.63 14.65
CA ARG A 206 34.17 12.53 14.56
C ARG A 206 34.81 13.74 13.89
N SER A 207 34.11 14.33 12.92
CA SER A 207 34.61 15.46 12.15
C SER A 207 33.48 16.45 11.89
N LEU A 208 33.79 17.74 11.99
CA LEU A 208 32.93 18.84 11.57
C LEU A 208 33.70 19.66 10.53
N TYR A 209 33.12 19.80 9.35
CA TYR A 209 33.67 20.58 8.25
C TYR A 209 32.90 21.89 8.13
N VAL A 210 33.61 23.01 8.15
CA VAL A 210 33.02 24.33 7.96
C VAL A 210 33.29 24.77 6.53
N GLN A 211 32.24 24.96 5.74
CA GLN A 211 32.32 25.53 4.40
C GLN A 211 32.28 27.05 4.52
N LEU A 212 33.37 27.68 4.05
CA LEU A 212 33.47 29.12 3.87
C LEU A 212 32.60 29.51 2.67
N CYS A 213 31.62 30.38 2.88
CA CYS A 213 30.89 31.00 1.80
C CYS A 213 31.84 31.99 1.08
N THR A 214 32.16 31.72 -0.18
CA THR A 214 32.88 32.66 -1.07
C THR A 214 31.92 33.50 -1.89
#